data_AF-A0A0J0YA53-F1
#
_entry.id   AF-A0A0J0YA53-F1
#
_cell.length_a   1.000
_cell.length_b   1.000
_cell.length_c   1.000
_cell.angle_alpha   90.00
_cell.angle_beta   90.00
_cell.angle_gamma   90.00
#
_symmetry.space_group_name_H-M   'P 1'
#
loop_
_entity.id
_entity.type
_entity.pdbx_description
1 polymer ?
#
loop_
_entity_poly.entity_id
_entity_poly.type
_entity_poly.pdbx_seq_one_letter_code
_entity_poly.pdbx_strand_id
1 'polypeptide(L)' 'MKTEELFFIVRIEVRTDHGNINDTLEEMEKQSRFVMTDTANVKVVNSEILTTKTRNPKN' A
#
# COMPACT_ATOMS: atom_id res chain seq x y z
N MET A 1 24.74 -6.91 6.07
CA MET A 1 24.17 -6.26 4.87
C MET A 1 23.28 -5.13 5.33
N LYS A 2 23.33 -3.97 4.67
CA LYS A 2 22.52 -2.81 5.02
C LYS A 2 21.22 -2.89 4.23
N THR A 3 20.08 -2.85 4.91
CA THR A 3 18.77 -2.76 4.26
C THR A 3 18.52 -1.29 3.92
N GLU A 4 18.02 -1.02 2.72
CA GLU A 4 17.58 0.32 2.33
C GLU A 4 16.07 0.30 2.08
N GLU A 5 15.38 1.33 2.55
CA GLU A 5 13.94 1.49 2.39
C GLU A 5 13.65 2.27 1.11
N LEU A 6 12.73 1.76 0.29
CA LEU A 6 12.32 2.37 -0.97
C LEU A 6 10.81 2.62 -0.95
N PHE A 7 10.41 3.84 -1.31
CA PHE A 7 9.00 4.21 -1.44
C PHE A 7 8.61 4.23 -2.90
N PHE A 8 7.62 3.42 -3.27
CA PHE A 8 7.05 3.39 -4.61
C PHE A 8 5.71 4.13 -4.64
N ILE A 9 5.53 5.00 -5.63
CA ILE A 9 4.21 5.50 -6.00
C ILE A 9 3.69 4.57 -7.10
N VAL A 10 2.64 3.81 -6.79
CA VAL A 10 2.00 2.89 -7.72
C VAL A 10 0.65 3.43 -8.17
N ARG A 11 0.32 3.24 -9.45
CA ARG A 11 -1.03 3.51 -9.97
C ARG A 11 -1.82 2.21 -9.93
N ILE A 12 -2.96 2.24 -9.25
CA ILE A 12 -3.88 1.11 -9.14
C ILE A 12 -5.23 1.54 -9.71
N GLU A 13 -5.85 0.68 -10.51
CA GLU A 13 -7.22 0.83 -10.97
C GLU A 13 -8.08 -0.20 -10.25
N VAL A 14 -9.21 0.25 -9.69
CA VAL A 14 -10.09 -0.58 -8.86
C VAL A 14 -11.51 -0.50 -9.34
N ARG A 15 -12.24 -1.61 -9.20
CA ARG A 15 -13.70 -1.66 -9.30
C ARG A 15 -14.24 -2.01 -7.92
N THR A 16 -15.25 -1.26 -7.49
CA THR A 16 -15.79 -1.35 -6.14
C THR A 16 -17.28 -1.09 -6.18
N ASP A 17 -18.03 -1.79 -5.32
CA ASP A 17 -19.45 -1.56 -5.08
C ASP A 17 -19.69 -0.59 -3.91
N HIS A 18 -18.62 -0.15 -3.22
CA HIS A 18 -18.72 0.83 -2.15
C HIS A 18 -19.15 2.19 -2.71
N GLY A 19 -20.11 2.83 -2.03
CA GLY A 19 -20.58 4.17 -2.40
C GLY A 19 -19.58 5.30 -2.05
N ASN A 20 -18.59 5.00 -1.20
CA ASN A 20 -17.54 5.93 -0.79
C ASN A 20 -16.15 5.33 -1.04
N ILE A 21 -15.27 6.13 -1.65
CA ILE A 21 -13.90 5.73 -1.94
C ILE A 21 -13.08 5.45 -0.67
N ASN A 22 -13.40 6.10 0.46
CA ASN A 22 -12.70 5.86 1.72
C ASN A 22 -12.93 4.44 2.24
N ASP A 23 -14.13 3.87 2.04
CA ASP A 23 -14.45 2.51 2.46
C ASP A 23 -13.67 1.49 1.60
N THR A 24 -13.55 1.78 0.29
CA THR A 24 -12.70 0.99 -0.62
C THR A 24 -11.23 1.03 -0.19
N LEU A 25 -10.72 2.22 0.17
CA LEU A 25 -9.35 2.36 0.64
C LEU A 25 -9.12 1.61 1.95
N GLU A 26 -10.03 1.73 2.92
CA GLU A 26 -9.92 1.04 4.22
C GLU A 26 -9.95 -0.49 4.05
N GLU A 27 -10.83 -1.01 3.19
CA GLU A 27 -10.87 -2.43 2.86
C GLU A 27 -9.55 -2.88 2.24
N MET A 28 -9.03 -2.12 1.27
CA MET A 28 -7.76 -2.44 0.62
C MET A 28 -6.59 -2.42 1.61
N GLU A 29 -6.50 -1.40 2.47
CA GLU A 29 -5.44 -1.28 3.49
C GLU A 29 -5.46 -2.46 4.49
N LYS A 30 -6.65 -2.96 4.86
CA LYS A 30 -6.80 -4.03 5.85
C LYS A 30 -6.66 -5.43 5.28
N GLN A 31 -7.16 -5.64 4.06
CA GLN A 31 -7.37 -6.98 3.51
C GLN A 31 -6.46 -7.31 2.33
N SER A 32 -5.94 -6.29 1.64
CA SER A 32 -5.05 -6.53 0.50
C SER A 32 -3.65 -6.92 0.96
N ARG A 33 -2.98 -7.69 0.12
CA ARG A 33 -1.55 -8.00 0.26
C ARG A 33 -0.83 -7.39 -0.93
N PHE A 34 0.16 -6.54 -0.65
CA PHE A 34 1.07 -6.03 -1.67
C PHE A 34 2.29 -6.95 -1.73
N VAL A 35 2.51 -7.58 -2.89
CA VAL A 35 3.63 -8.50 -3.12
C VAL A 35 4.51 -7.93 -4.22
N MET A 36 5.78 -7.71 -3.91
CA MET A 36 6.80 -7.34 -4.90
C MET A 36 7.79 -8.50 -5.05
N THR A 37 8.04 -8.91 -6.29
CA THR A 37 8.95 -10.01 -6.59
C THR A 37 10.40 -9.55 -6.66
N ASP A 38 11.31 -10.47 -6.38
CA ASP A 38 12.74 -10.28 -6.66
C ASP A 38 12.98 -9.94 -8.13
N THR A 39 14.09 -9.27 -8.39
CA THR A 39 14.65 -9.09 -9.74
C THR A 39 16.05 -9.69 -9.78
N ALA A 40 16.69 -9.69 -10.95
CA ALA A 40 18.03 -10.28 -11.13
C ALA A 40 19.07 -9.80 -10.10
N ASN A 41 18.96 -8.56 -9.61
CA ASN A 41 19.95 -7.95 -8.71
C ASN A 41 19.36 -7.40 -7.40
N VAL A 42 18.04 -7.46 -7.20
CA VAL A 42 17.36 -6.89 -6.03
C VAL A 42 16.53 -7.98 -5.36
N LYS A 43 16.80 -8.17 -4.06
CA LYS A 43 16.04 -9.08 -3.21
C LYS A 43 15.06 -8.30 -2.35
N VAL A 44 13.77 -8.55 -2.52
CA VAL A 44 12.71 -7.97 -1.70
C VAL A 44 12.65 -8.75 -0.39
N VAL A 45 12.88 -8.06 0.72
CA VAL A 45 12.86 -8.67 2.06
C VAL A 45 11.49 -8.57 2.69
N ASN A 46 10.81 -7.45 2.47
CA ASN A 46 9.45 -7.20 2.93
C ASN A 46 8.76 -6.23 1.98
N SER A 47 7.44 -6.32 1.90
CA SER A 47 6.61 -5.36 1.19
C SER A 47 5.32 -5.15 1.98
N GLU A 48 4.99 -3.89 2.24
CA GLU A 48 3.83 -3.53 3.06
C GLU A 48 3.05 -2.39 2.42
N ILE A 49 1.73 -2.40 2.64
CA ILE A 49 0.88 -1.25 2.32
C ILE A 49 0.97 -0.31 3.52
N LEU A 50 1.55 0.87 3.30
CA LEU A 50 1.59 1.90 4.32
C LEU A 50 0.22 2.57 4.40
N THR A 51 -0.47 2.39 5.52
CA THR A 51 -1.76 3.04 5.75
C THR A 51 -1.56 4.54 5.92
N THR A 52 -2.19 5.35 5.07
CA THR A 52 -2.20 6.80 5.28
C THR A 52 -3.24 7.12 6.35
N LYS A 53 -2.82 7.26 7.61
CA LYS A 53 -3.70 7.83 8.65
C LYS A 53 -3.99 9.30 8.34
N THR A 54 -4.93 9.59 7.46
CA THR A 54 -5.48 10.94 7.25
C THR A 54 -6.77 11.10 8.01
N ARG A 55 -6.65 11.38 9.31
CA ARG A 55 -7.50 12.36 9.99
C ARG A 55 -6.82 12.79 11.27
N ASN A 56 -6.27 14.00 11.26
CA ASN A 56 -6.11 14.78 12.47
C ASN A 56 -7.49 15.38 12.78
N PRO A 57 -8.24 14.93 13.81
CA PRO A 57 -9.58 15.42 14.10
C PRO A 57 -9.61 16.85 14.68
N LYS A 58 -8.52 17.62 14.55
CA LYS A 58 -8.30 18.93 15.20
C LYS A 58 -8.06 20.12 14.26
N ASN A 59 -8.19 19.96 12.94
CA ASN A 59 -8.19 21.08 11.99
C ASN A 59 -9.52 21.17 11.25
#